data_AF-G5ETY9-F1
#
_entry.id   AF-G5ETY9-F1
#
_cell.length_a   1.000
_cell.length_b   1.000
_cell.length_c   1.000
_cell.angle_alpha   90.00
_cell.angle_beta   90.00
_cell.angle_gamma   90.00
#
_symmetry.space_group_name_H-M   'P 1'
#
loop_
_entity.id
_entity.type
_entity.pdbx_description
1 polymer ?
#
loop_
_entity_poly.entity_id
_entity_poly.type
_entity_poly.pdbx_seq_one_letter_code
_entity_poly.pdbx_strand_id
1 'polypeptide(L)'
;MLSTFLTIFWGCLLVLTVISIPYILISYEVHRRQDKKRESAGIYVRRVNRFEIFSCLASPFFPLIFFLSMIYDGKINLIQDFIALIFTSIFLLFSWYIHVAYVKISPEGVEQRILSNKPTSYPFNVIDSVYYREALSIDDQDIVGFYTKSGKHIAAFCPIIHGNYRLLAIVRFRIENERWPDMNNSSDVAQVNLLDTWGETIPFFREREEISGLADVDM
;
A
#
# COMPACT_ATOMS: atom_id res chain seq x y z
N MET A 1 21.03 -22.18 -28.29
CA MET A 1 21.94 -21.36 -27.45
C MET A 1 21.18 -20.28 -26.69
N LEU A 2 20.53 -19.32 -27.36
CA LEU A 2 19.77 -18.25 -26.67
C LEU A 2 18.62 -18.78 -25.80
N SER A 3 17.76 -19.67 -26.33
CA SER A 3 16.66 -20.28 -25.56
C SER A 3 17.19 -21.03 -24.32
N THR A 4 18.20 -21.89 -24.48
CA THR A 4 18.85 -22.59 -23.35
C THR A 4 19.37 -21.63 -22.28
N PHE A 5 19.99 -20.52 -22.68
CA PHE A 5 20.44 -19.48 -21.75
C PHE A 5 19.26 -18.83 -21.00
N LEU A 6 18.19 -18.47 -21.72
CA LEU A 6 16.99 -17.88 -21.12
C LEU A 6 16.30 -18.83 -20.15
N THR A 7 16.21 -20.12 -20.47
CA THR A 7 15.63 -21.13 -19.57
C THR A 7 16.45 -21.28 -18.29
N ILE A 8 17.78 -21.32 -18.38
CA ILE A 8 18.67 -21.37 -17.20
C ILE A 8 18.52 -20.09 -16.36
N PHE A 9 18.54 -18.93 -17.01
CA PHE A 9 18.37 -17.63 -16.35
C PHE A 9 17.01 -17.54 -15.63
N TRP A 10 15.94 -18.00 -16.28
CA TRP A 10 14.61 -18.07 -15.69
C TRP A 10 14.57 -19.02 -14.48
N GLY A 11 15.21 -20.20 -14.58
CA GLY A 11 15.34 -21.13 -13.45
C GLY A 11 16.02 -20.47 -12.24
N CYS A 12 17.08 -19.70 -12.45
CA CYS A 12 17.73 -18.93 -11.38
C CYS A 12 16.78 -17.89 -10.76
N LEU A 13 16.01 -17.14 -11.57
CA LEU A 13 15.02 -16.19 -11.07
C LEU A 13 13.95 -16.89 -10.22
N LEU A 14 13.50 -18.08 -10.64
CA LEU A 14 12.49 -18.87 -9.92
C LEU A 14 13.02 -19.34 -8.56
N VAL A 15 14.29 -19.76 -8.48
CA VAL A 15 14.91 -20.08 -7.18
C VAL A 15 14.95 -18.86 -6.27
N LEU A 16 15.30 -17.68 -6.81
CA LEU A 16 15.29 -16.43 -6.04
C LEU A 16 13.89 -16.06 -5.55
N THR A 17 12.84 -16.27 -6.36
CA THR A 17 11.46 -15.99 -5.92
C THR A 17 11.09 -16.87 -4.73
N VAL A 18 11.38 -18.17 -4.79
CA VAL A 18 11.10 -19.12 -3.71
C VAL A 18 11.82 -18.75 -2.41
N ILE A 19 13.12 -18.41 -2.50
CA ILE A 19 13.92 -18.02 -1.33
C ILE A 19 13.47 -16.68 -0.74
N SER A 20 12.98 -15.76 -1.57
CA SER A 20 12.53 -14.43 -1.12
C SER A 20 11.29 -14.49 -0.21
N ILE A 21 10.44 -15.50 -0.34
CA ILE A 21 9.17 -15.60 0.40
C ILE A 21 9.36 -15.73 1.91
N PRO A 22 10.14 -16.68 2.45
CA PRO A 22 10.36 -16.74 3.90
C PRO A 22 10.99 -15.44 4.41
N TYR A 23 11.88 -14.82 3.64
CA TYR A 23 12.46 -13.53 3.99
C TYR A 23 11.40 -12.42 4.09
N ILE A 24 10.48 -12.31 3.12
CA ILE A 24 9.39 -11.33 3.10
C ILE A 24 8.45 -11.56 4.29
N LEU A 25 8.07 -12.81 4.56
CA LEU A 25 7.18 -13.18 5.67
C LEU A 25 7.78 -12.83 7.04
N ILE A 26 9.03 -13.23 7.27
CA ILE A 26 9.73 -12.95 8.53
C ILE A 26 9.91 -11.45 8.70
N SER A 27 10.40 -10.76 7.67
CA SER A 27 10.60 -9.30 7.70
C SER A 27 9.29 -8.57 7.99
N TYR A 28 8.19 -9.00 7.38
CA TYR A 28 6.88 -8.42 7.64
C TYR A 28 6.46 -8.57 9.10
N GLU A 29 6.56 -9.78 9.67
CA GLU A 29 6.13 -10.02 11.04
C GLU A 29 7.02 -9.28 12.06
N VAL A 30 8.34 -9.21 11.80
CA VAL A 30 9.28 -8.41 12.60
C VAL A 30 8.92 -6.93 12.54
N HIS A 31 8.74 -6.37 11.34
CA HIS A 31 8.36 -4.96 11.17
C HIS A 31 7.02 -4.65 11.82
N ARG A 32 6.02 -5.52 11.66
CA ARG A 32 4.70 -5.32 12.26
C ARG A 32 4.76 -5.24 13.80
N ARG A 33 5.61 -6.07 14.43
CA ARG A 33 5.83 -6.00 15.88
C ARG A 33 6.51 -4.70 16.28
N GLN A 34 7.47 -4.22 15.49
CA GLN A 34 8.11 -2.92 15.72
C GLN A 34 7.12 -1.77 15.52
N ASP A 35 6.28 -1.85 14.49
CA ASP A 35 5.28 -0.83 14.16
C ASP A 35 4.23 -0.71 15.27
N LYS A 36 3.80 -1.83 15.88
CA LYS A 36 2.92 -1.79 17.06
C LYS A 36 3.57 -1.10 18.27
N LYS A 37 4.90 -1.18 18.43
CA LYS A 37 5.63 -0.43 19.47
C LYS A 37 5.73 1.06 19.11
N ARG A 38 5.86 1.38 17.82
CA ARG A 38 5.89 2.78 17.33
C ARG A 38 4.53 3.45 17.41
N GLU A 39 3.46 2.66 17.30
CA GLU A 39 2.08 3.12 17.48
C GLU A 39 1.86 3.70 18.89
N SER A 40 2.41 3.05 19.93
CA SER A 40 2.39 3.63 21.30
C SER A 40 3.20 4.92 21.45
N ALA A 41 4.07 5.24 20.49
CA ALA A 41 4.81 6.50 20.42
C ALA A 41 4.17 7.50 19.43
N GLY A 42 2.93 7.27 18.98
CA GLY A 42 2.20 8.16 18.07
C GLY A 42 2.63 8.07 16.60
N ILE A 43 3.52 7.14 16.24
CA ILE A 43 3.94 6.89 14.85
C ILE A 43 3.19 5.67 14.32
N TYR A 44 2.22 5.92 13.45
CA TYR A 44 1.35 4.90 12.89
C TYR A 44 1.89 4.42 11.56
N VAL A 45 2.42 3.20 11.50
CA VAL A 45 2.88 2.59 10.25
C VAL A 45 1.89 1.50 9.85
N ARG A 46 1.22 1.70 8.72
CA ARG A 46 0.34 0.71 8.11
C ARG A 46 1.04 0.07 6.92
N ARG A 47 1.11 -1.25 6.93
CA ARG A 47 1.64 -2.07 5.84
C ARG A 47 0.52 -2.84 5.17
N VAL A 48 0.88 -3.50 4.08
CA VAL A 48 0.06 -4.48 3.37
C VAL A 48 -0.64 -5.46 4.32
N ASN A 49 -1.87 -5.82 3.98
CA ASN A 49 -2.72 -6.68 4.80
C ASN A 49 -2.13 -8.11 4.90
N ARG A 50 -2.45 -8.83 5.99
CA ARG A 50 -2.00 -10.23 6.16
C ARG A 50 -2.44 -11.12 5.00
N PHE A 51 -3.67 -10.93 4.51
CA PHE A 51 -4.21 -11.68 3.40
C PHE A 51 -3.37 -11.50 2.13
N GLU A 52 -3.04 -10.26 1.79
CA GLU A 52 -2.17 -9.94 0.64
C GLU A 52 -0.78 -10.55 0.81
N ILE A 53 -0.22 -10.61 2.02
CA ILE A 53 1.07 -11.26 2.27
C ILE A 53 1.01 -12.77 2.14
N PHE A 54 -0.08 -13.41 2.55
CA PHE A 54 -0.27 -14.83 2.29
C PHE A 54 -0.40 -15.12 0.79
N SER A 55 -0.85 -14.16 -0.03
CA SER A 55 -0.84 -14.33 -1.48
C SER A 55 0.58 -14.41 -2.08
N CYS A 56 1.61 -13.85 -1.42
CA CYS A 56 3.01 -14.09 -1.81
C CYS A 56 3.40 -15.57 -1.75
N LEU A 57 2.73 -16.37 -0.91
CA LEU A 57 2.99 -17.80 -0.82
C LEU A 57 2.60 -18.52 -2.11
N ALA A 58 1.58 -18.02 -2.82
CA ALA A 58 1.13 -18.53 -4.12
C ALA A 58 1.99 -18.04 -5.30
N SER A 59 2.68 -16.90 -5.13
CA SER A 59 3.52 -16.23 -6.13
C SER A 59 4.50 -17.16 -6.88
N PRO A 60 5.25 -18.08 -6.24
CA PRO A 60 6.20 -18.93 -6.95
C PRO A 60 5.53 -20.15 -7.60
N PHE A 61 4.35 -20.57 -7.13
CA PHE A 61 3.69 -21.79 -7.62
C PHE A 61 3.23 -21.63 -9.07
N PHE A 62 2.73 -20.45 -9.45
CA PHE A 62 2.31 -20.21 -10.84
C PHE A 62 3.48 -20.29 -11.84
N PRO A 63 4.61 -19.57 -11.65
CA PRO A 63 5.81 -19.76 -12.46
C PRO A 63 6.37 -21.19 -12.42
N LEU A 64 6.34 -21.87 -11.27
CA LEU A 64 6.84 -23.23 -11.13
C LEU A 64 6.02 -24.23 -11.96
N ILE A 65 4.70 -24.18 -11.86
CA ILE A 65 3.81 -25.05 -12.65
C ILE A 65 4.02 -24.80 -14.15
N PHE A 66 4.15 -23.53 -14.53
CA PHE A 66 4.44 -23.15 -15.91
C PHE A 66 5.79 -23.73 -16.38
N PHE A 67 6.84 -23.65 -15.56
CA PHE A 67 8.15 -24.24 -15.84
C PHE A 67 8.08 -25.76 -16.04
N LEU A 68 7.40 -26.46 -15.13
CA LEU A 68 7.24 -27.90 -15.21
C LEU A 68 6.46 -28.33 -16.48
N SER A 69 5.41 -27.59 -16.86
CA SER A 69 4.67 -27.87 -18.11
C SER A 69 5.55 -27.72 -19.36
N MET A 70 6.43 -26.73 -19.38
CA MET A 70 7.33 -26.50 -20.51
C MET A 70 8.42 -27.57 -20.63
N ILE A 71 8.93 -28.07 -19.51
CA ILE A 71 9.86 -29.20 -19.50
C ILE A 71 9.15 -30.47 -19.99
N TYR A 72 7.92 -30.73 -19.53
CA TYR A 72 7.17 -31.93 -19.88
C TYR A 72 6.87 -32.03 -21.38
N ASP A 73 6.46 -30.92 -22.01
CA ASP A 73 6.15 -30.90 -23.45
C ASP A 73 7.40 -31.01 -24.35
N GLY A 74 8.61 -30.86 -23.79
CA GLY A 74 9.89 -31.03 -24.47
C GLY A 74 10.15 -30.07 -25.64
N LYS A 75 9.25 -29.11 -25.88
CA LYS A 75 9.27 -28.15 -26.99
C LYS A 75 9.40 -26.72 -26.49
N ILE A 76 10.46 -26.43 -25.76
CA ILE A 76 10.75 -25.06 -25.33
C ILE A 76 11.18 -24.27 -26.56
N ASN A 77 10.37 -23.29 -26.95
CA ASN A 77 10.72 -22.35 -28.01
C ASN A 77 11.02 -20.95 -27.44
N LEU A 78 11.68 -20.13 -28.23
CA LEU A 78 12.14 -18.80 -27.80
C LEU A 78 10.99 -17.92 -27.28
N ILE A 79 9.81 -17.99 -27.89
CA ILE A 79 8.64 -17.18 -27.53
C ILE A 79 8.14 -17.58 -26.12
N GLN A 80 8.09 -18.87 -25.85
CA GLN A 80 7.71 -19.42 -24.55
C GLN A 80 8.67 -19.00 -23.44
N ASP A 81 9.98 -18.99 -23.69
CA ASP A 81 10.98 -18.48 -22.72
C ASP A 81 10.72 -17.00 -22.37
N PHE A 82 10.40 -16.15 -23.35
CA PHE A 82 10.06 -14.75 -23.09
C PHE A 82 8.77 -14.59 -22.28
N ILE A 83 7.73 -15.36 -22.61
CA ILE A 83 6.47 -15.35 -21.86
C ILE A 83 6.72 -15.76 -20.41
N ALA A 84 7.47 -16.83 -20.19
CA ALA A 84 7.83 -17.32 -18.86
C ALA A 84 8.56 -16.27 -18.02
N LEU A 85 9.50 -15.56 -18.65
CA LEU A 85 10.30 -14.52 -18.00
C LEU A 85 9.46 -13.29 -17.65
N ILE A 86 8.61 -12.82 -18.57
CA ILE A 86 7.67 -11.72 -18.31
C ILE A 86 6.72 -12.11 -17.17
N PHE A 87 6.13 -13.29 -17.26
CA PHE A 87 5.19 -13.80 -16.26
C PHE A 87 5.83 -13.86 -14.87
N THR A 88 7.02 -14.45 -14.75
CA THR A 88 7.76 -14.53 -13.48
C THR A 88 8.17 -13.15 -12.96
N SER A 89 8.51 -12.22 -13.85
CA SER A 89 8.85 -10.84 -13.49
C SER A 89 7.67 -10.10 -12.86
N ILE A 90 6.44 -10.34 -13.33
CA ILE A 90 5.23 -9.77 -12.72
C ILE A 90 5.07 -10.25 -11.27
N PHE A 91 5.28 -11.54 -11.00
CA PHE A 91 5.23 -12.09 -9.64
C PHE A 91 6.34 -11.56 -8.74
N LEU A 92 7.55 -11.35 -9.28
CA LEU A 92 8.64 -10.69 -8.55
C LEU A 92 8.29 -9.24 -8.19
N LEU A 93 7.74 -8.48 -9.13
CA LEU A 93 7.29 -7.12 -8.88
C LEU A 93 6.17 -7.07 -7.84
N PHE A 94 5.24 -8.02 -7.87
CA PHE A 94 4.18 -8.15 -6.88
C PHE A 94 4.74 -8.46 -5.47
N SER A 95 5.67 -9.42 -5.37
CA SER A 95 6.33 -9.73 -4.09
C SER A 95 7.18 -8.57 -3.57
N TRP A 96 7.84 -7.82 -4.46
CA TRP A 96 8.56 -6.59 -4.11
C TRP A 96 7.61 -5.51 -3.59
N TYR A 97 6.48 -5.27 -4.27
CA TYR A 97 5.44 -4.37 -3.81
C TYR A 97 4.98 -4.74 -2.40
N ILE A 98 4.67 -6.02 -2.14
CA ILE A 98 4.24 -6.46 -0.81
C ILE A 98 5.31 -6.23 0.26
N HIS A 99 6.58 -6.41 -0.09
CA HIS A 99 7.69 -6.20 0.84
C HIS A 99 7.90 -4.72 1.18
N VAL A 100 7.76 -3.84 0.19
CA VAL A 100 8.15 -2.43 0.27
C VAL A 100 6.98 -1.50 0.61
N ALA A 101 5.76 -1.89 0.26
CA ALA A 101 4.61 -1.02 0.39
C ALA A 101 4.25 -0.75 1.86
N TYR A 102 4.33 0.51 2.25
CA TYR A 102 3.85 1.00 3.53
C TYR A 102 3.38 2.44 3.44
N VAL A 103 2.44 2.78 4.30
CA VAL A 103 2.02 4.16 4.59
C VAL A 103 2.35 4.42 6.06
N LYS A 104 3.19 5.40 6.32
CA LYS A 104 3.57 5.85 7.65
C LYS A 104 2.97 7.22 7.88
N ILE A 105 2.21 7.35 8.96
CA ILE A 105 1.65 8.59 9.47
C ILE A 105 2.46 8.92 10.71
N SER A 106 3.31 9.93 10.61
CA SER A 106 4.15 10.46 11.69
C SER A 106 3.71 11.88 12.04
N PRO A 107 4.22 12.46 13.14
CA PRO A 107 4.00 13.87 13.42
C PRO A 107 4.47 14.83 12.33
N GLU A 108 5.40 14.39 11.48
CA GLU A 108 5.93 15.17 10.36
C GLU A 108 5.01 15.13 9.12
N GLY A 109 4.07 14.16 9.05
CA GLY A 109 3.14 14.02 7.94
C GLY A 109 2.88 12.58 7.51
N VAL A 110 2.50 12.42 6.25
CA VAL A 110 2.27 11.13 5.59
C VAL A 110 3.47 10.78 4.71
N GLU A 111 4.17 9.72 5.09
CA GLU A 111 5.17 9.05 4.27
C GLU A 111 4.54 7.86 3.57
N GLN A 112 4.56 7.85 2.24
CA GLN A 112 4.14 6.71 1.44
C GLN A 112 5.31 6.11 0.69
N ARG A 113 5.42 4.79 0.74
CA ARG A 113 6.28 4.01 -0.15
C ARG A 113 5.42 2.94 -0.80
N ILE A 114 5.37 2.94 -2.14
CA ILE A 114 4.58 1.97 -2.93
C ILE A 114 5.54 1.01 -3.62
N LEU A 115 6.24 1.51 -4.65
CA LEU A 115 7.16 0.73 -5.48
C LEU A 115 8.56 1.35 -5.57
N SER A 116 8.69 2.65 -5.25
CA SER A 116 9.93 3.41 -5.34
C SER A 116 10.88 3.11 -4.17
N ASN A 117 12.18 3.24 -4.44
CA ASN A 117 13.22 3.14 -3.41
C ASN A 117 13.23 4.35 -2.47
N LYS A 118 12.76 5.52 -2.94
CA LYS A 118 12.63 6.73 -2.12
C LYS A 118 11.18 6.86 -1.65
N PRO A 119 10.93 7.02 -0.33
CA PRO A 119 9.60 7.32 0.16
C PRO A 119 9.19 8.73 -0.28
N THR A 120 7.92 8.91 -0.62
CA THR A 120 7.33 10.23 -0.84
C THR A 120 6.75 10.68 0.48
N SER A 121 7.17 11.84 0.99
CA SER A 121 6.66 12.41 2.24
C SER A 121 5.88 13.68 1.94
N TYR A 122 4.70 13.82 2.54
CA TYR A 122 3.85 15.00 2.44
C TYR A 122 3.45 15.45 3.85
N PRO A 123 3.68 16.72 4.23
CA PRO A 123 3.14 17.25 5.48
C PRO A 123 1.61 17.37 5.38
N PHE A 124 0.91 17.32 6.52
CA PHE A 124 -0.56 17.34 6.54
C PHE A 124 -1.16 18.62 5.95
N ASN A 125 -0.49 19.75 6.17
CA ASN A 125 -0.93 21.08 5.75
C ASN A 125 -1.01 21.32 4.23
N VAL A 126 -0.57 20.34 3.43
CA VAL A 126 -0.61 20.36 1.97
C VAL A 126 -1.84 19.64 1.40
N ILE A 127 -2.54 18.86 2.23
CA ILE A 127 -3.79 18.22 1.84
C ILE A 127 -4.85 19.31 1.68
N ASP A 128 -5.31 19.49 0.46
CA ASP A 128 -6.31 20.51 0.13
C ASP A 128 -7.69 19.92 -0.05
N SER A 129 -7.77 18.83 -0.82
CA SER A 129 -9.03 18.18 -1.11
C SER A 129 -9.05 16.69 -0.80
N VAL A 130 -10.21 16.24 -0.34
CA VAL A 130 -10.53 14.85 -0.07
C VAL A 130 -11.76 14.49 -0.88
N TYR A 131 -11.62 13.48 -1.72
CA TYR A 131 -12.69 12.95 -2.55
C TYR A 131 -13.06 11.56 -2.06
N TYR A 132 -14.33 11.38 -1.73
CA TYR A 132 -14.95 10.11 -1.38
C TYR A 132 -15.82 9.65 -2.54
N ARG A 133 -15.49 8.48 -3.09
CA ARG A 133 -16.34 7.77 -4.05
C ARG A 133 -16.89 6.53 -3.40
N GLU A 134 -18.21 6.48 -3.26
CA GLU A 134 -18.89 5.24 -2.93
C GLU A 134 -18.88 4.29 -4.13
N ALA A 135 -18.66 3.01 -3.87
CA ALA A 135 -18.75 1.97 -4.88
C ALA A 135 -20.15 1.96 -5.51
N LEU A 136 -20.21 2.07 -6.84
CA LEU A 136 -21.48 2.02 -7.59
C LEU A 136 -22.03 0.58 -7.71
N SER A 137 -21.20 -0.42 -7.43
CA SER A 137 -21.52 -1.84 -7.57
C SER A 137 -20.92 -2.66 -6.43
N ILE A 138 -21.45 -3.86 -6.19
CA ILE A 138 -20.97 -4.80 -5.16
C ILE A 138 -19.51 -5.24 -5.42
N ASP A 139 -19.05 -5.15 -6.67
CA ASP A 139 -17.69 -5.50 -7.08
C ASP A 139 -16.73 -4.29 -7.06
N ASP A 140 -17.25 -3.07 -6.90
CA ASP A 140 -16.45 -1.86 -6.73
C ASP A 140 -16.10 -1.63 -5.27
N GLN A 141 -15.02 -0.89 -5.05
CA GLN A 141 -14.54 -0.53 -3.72
C GLN A 141 -14.76 0.95 -3.48
N ASP A 142 -15.16 1.32 -2.25
CA ASP A 142 -15.15 2.71 -1.83
C ASP A 142 -13.71 3.24 -1.91
N ILE A 143 -13.51 4.36 -2.59
CA ILE A 143 -12.18 4.96 -2.76
C ILE A 143 -12.18 6.34 -2.13
N VAL A 144 -11.19 6.58 -1.29
CA VAL A 144 -10.86 7.92 -0.80
C VAL A 144 -9.56 8.37 -1.44
N GLY A 145 -9.57 9.53 -2.08
CA GLY A 145 -8.39 10.18 -2.63
C GLY A 145 -8.08 11.51 -1.92
N PHE A 146 -6.80 11.77 -1.70
CA PHE A 146 -6.28 13.00 -1.10
C PHE A 146 -5.43 13.74 -2.14
N TYR A 147 -5.67 15.03 -2.32
CA TYR A 147 -5.00 15.85 -3.32
C TYR A 147 -4.50 17.19 -2.75
N THR A 148 -3.47 17.74 -3.38
CA THR A 148 -2.99 19.10 -3.15
C THR A 148 -3.82 20.13 -3.91
N LYS A 149 -3.65 21.43 -3.62
CA LYS A 149 -4.24 22.53 -4.42
C LYS A 149 -3.87 22.47 -5.90
N SER A 150 -2.65 22.01 -6.21
CA SER A 150 -2.17 21.80 -7.57
C SER A 150 -2.78 20.57 -8.26
N GLY A 151 -3.68 19.83 -7.59
CA GLY A 151 -4.28 18.60 -8.09
C GLY A 151 -3.36 17.38 -8.03
N LYS A 152 -2.23 17.48 -7.33
CA LYS A 152 -1.26 16.38 -7.20
C LYS A 152 -1.82 15.35 -6.23
N HIS A 153 -1.86 14.09 -6.67
CA HIS A 153 -2.29 12.97 -5.85
C HIS A 153 -1.31 12.69 -4.70
N ILE A 154 -1.80 12.77 -3.47
CA ILE A 154 -1.06 12.51 -2.23
C ILE A 154 -1.17 11.03 -1.88
N ALA A 155 -2.40 10.53 -1.72
CA ALA A 155 -2.69 9.15 -1.38
C ALA A 155 -4.11 8.80 -1.84
N ALA A 156 -4.33 7.54 -2.20
CA ALA A 156 -5.68 6.99 -2.34
C ALA A 156 -5.71 5.58 -1.77
N PHE A 157 -6.78 5.25 -1.08
CA PHE A 157 -6.97 3.92 -0.52
C PHE A 157 -8.46 3.61 -0.30
N CYS A 158 -8.78 2.32 -0.25
CA CYS A 158 -10.09 1.86 0.20
C CYS A 158 -10.13 1.84 1.74
N PRO A 159 -10.91 2.72 2.39
CA PRO A 159 -10.91 2.80 3.85
C PRO A 159 -11.57 1.57 4.50
N ILE A 160 -12.51 0.91 3.81
CA ILE A 160 -13.26 -0.25 4.32
C ILE A 160 -12.38 -1.50 4.33
N ILE A 161 -11.74 -1.82 3.20
CA ILE A 161 -10.95 -3.06 3.07
C ILE A 161 -9.64 -2.98 3.85
N HIS A 162 -9.01 -1.81 3.89
CA HIS A 162 -7.74 -1.65 4.60
C HIS A 162 -7.91 -1.30 6.09
N GLY A 163 -9.14 -0.96 6.51
CA GLY A 163 -9.47 -0.53 7.87
C GLY A 163 -8.58 0.63 8.31
N ASN A 164 -8.38 1.59 7.42
CA ASN A 164 -7.48 2.72 7.62
C ASN A 164 -8.31 4.01 7.64
N TYR A 165 -8.58 4.50 8.84
CA TYR A 165 -9.36 5.72 9.04
C TYR A 165 -8.50 6.88 9.55
N ARG A 166 -7.22 6.64 9.85
CA ARG A 166 -6.36 7.61 10.53
C ARG A 166 -6.21 8.91 9.75
N LEU A 167 -5.95 8.82 8.45
CA LEU A 167 -5.79 10.02 7.62
C LEU A 167 -7.10 10.78 7.47
N LEU A 168 -8.23 10.05 7.36
CA LEU A 168 -9.56 10.64 7.39
C LEU A 168 -9.84 11.32 8.74
N ALA A 169 -9.42 10.72 9.84
CA ALA A 169 -9.61 11.25 11.20
C ALA A 169 -8.80 12.54 11.40
N ILE A 170 -7.58 12.60 10.87
CA ILE A 170 -6.74 13.81 10.86
C ILE A 170 -7.41 14.93 10.05
N VAL A 171 -7.95 14.61 8.87
CA VAL A 171 -8.67 15.60 8.07
C VAL A 171 -9.97 16.05 8.73
N ARG A 172 -10.73 15.13 9.33
CA ARG A 172 -11.94 15.47 10.09
C ARG A 172 -11.61 16.38 11.27
N PHE A 173 -10.53 16.09 12.01
CA PHE A 173 -10.03 16.99 13.06
C PHE A 173 -9.75 18.39 12.51
N ARG A 174 -9.12 18.52 11.34
CA ARG A 174 -8.84 19.81 10.69
C ARG A 174 -10.11 20.59 10.36
N ILE A 175 -11.15 19.89 9.93
CA ILE A 175 -12.45 20.49 9.60
C ILE A 175 -13.16 20.96 10.88
N GLU A 176 -13.18 20.14 11.93
CA GLU A 176 -13.89 20.46 13.17
C GLU A 176 -13.18 21.53 14.03
N ASN A 177 -11.85 21.58 14.02
CA ASN A 177 -11.07 22.48 14.88
C ASN A 177 -10.41 23.65 14.12
N GLU A 178 -10.63 23.76 12.81
CA GLU A 178 -10.04 24.78 11.93
C GLU A 178 -8.50 24.85 11.96
N ARG A 179 -7.82 23.80 12.42
CA ARG A 179 -6.35 23.68 12.49
C ARG A 179 -5.90 22.24 12.34
N TRP A 180 -4.69 22.01 11.85
CA TRP A 180 -4.12 20.66 11.81
C TRP A 180 -3.77 20.15 13.22
N PRO A 181 -3.91 18.85 13.50
CA PRO A 181 -3.56 18.29 14.80
C PRO A 181 -2.05 18.30 14.99
N ASP A 182 -1.60 18.70 16.19
CA ASP A 182 -0.22 18.49 16.60
C ASP A 182 -0.08 17.08 17.16
N MET A 183 0.51 16.20 16.37
CA MET A 183 0.69 14.79 16.75
C MET A 183 1.73 14.58 17.87
N ASN A 184 2.44 15.63 18.31
CA ASN A 184 3.24 15.59 19.53
C ASN A 184 2.43 15.95 20.79
N ASN A 185 1.23 16.52 20.63
CA ASN A 185 0.32 16.85 21.71
C ASN A 185 -0.61 15.66 22.01
N SER A 186 -0.55 15.14 23.24
CA SER A 186 -1.36 13.99 23.66
C SER A 186 -2.87 14.23 23.57
N SER A 187 -3.33 15.47 23.71
CA SER A 187 -4.75 15.83 23.60
C SER A 187 -5.25 15.70 22.17
N ASP A 188 -4.51 16.25 21.22
CA ASP A 188 -4.84 16.19 19.79
C ASP A 188 -4.80 14.73 19.30
N VAL A 189 -3.79 13.97 19.73
CA VAL A 189 -3.70 12.53 19.43
C VAL A 189 -4.91 11.77 19.98
N ALA A 190 -5.37 12.09 21.19
CA ALA A 190 -6.55 11.45 21.77
C ALA A 190 -7.81 11.75 20.97
N GLN A 191 -8.00 12.99 20.51
CA GLN A 191 -9.14 13.37 19.68
C GLN A 191 -9.10 12.68 18.31
N VAL A 192 -7.93 12.62 17.67
CA VAL A 192 -7.77 11.86 16.41
C VAL A 192 -8.04 10.36 16.64
N ASN A 193 -7.61 9.79 17.77
CA ASN A 193 -7.90 8.39 18.12
C ASN A 193 -9.41 8.11 18.25
N LEU A 194 -10.19 9.07 18.76
CA LEU A 194 -11.65 8.93 18.84
C LEU A 194 -12.29 8.91 17.45
N LEU A 195 -11.79 9.75 16.55
CA LEU A 195 -12.27 9.85 15.16
C LEU A 195 -11.79 8.71 14.25
N ASP A 196 -10.76 7.95 14.66
CA ASP A 196 -10.14 6.84 13.92
C ASP A 196 -10.98 5.54 13.96
N THR A 197 -12.28 5.67 13.71
CA THR A 197 -13.24 4.56 13.68
C THR A 197 -14.20 4.72 12.52
N TRP A 198 -14.64 3.61 11.92
CA TRP A 198 -15.55 3.61 10.78
C TRP A 198 -16.79 4.48 11.00
N GLY A 199 -17.43 4.36 12.17
CA GLY A 199 -18.68 5.06 12.48
C GLY A 199 -18.54 6.57 12.58
N GLU A 200 -17.36 7.04 12.98
CA GLU A 200 -17.08 8.47 13.03
C GLU A 200 -16.66 8.98 11.65
N THR A 201 -15.68 8.35 11.01
CA THR A 201 -15.07 8.97 9.83
C THR A 201 -15.86 8.71 8.54
N ILE A 202 -16.36 7.50 8.30
CA ILE A 202 -16.90 7.15 6.97
C ILE A 202 -18.21 7.86 6.63
N PRO A 203 -19.24 7.87 7.50
CA PRO A 203 -20.46 8.61 7.22
C PRO A 203 -20.20 10.09 6.93
N PHE A 204 -19.28 10.72 7.69
CA PHE A 204 -18.94 12.13 7.55
C PHE A 204 -18.42 12.49 6.15
N PHE A 205 -17.51 11.69 5.60
CA PHE A 205 -16.95 11.94 4.26
C PHE A 205 -17.88 11.46 3.15
N ARG A 206 -18.64 10.39 3.37
CA ARG A 206 -19.62 9.89 2.41
C ARG A 206 -20.72 10.90 2.13
N GLU A 207 -21.25 11.56 3.17
CA GLU A 207 -22.27 12.60 3.02
C GLU A 207 -21.79 13.84 2.28
N ARG A 208 -20.48 14.11 2.30
CA ARG A 208 -19.90 15.34 1.73
C ARG A 208 -19.36 15.15 0.32
N GLU A 209 -19.04 13.91 -0.08
CA GLU A 209 -18.45 13.49 -1.36
C GLU A 209 -17.10 14.15 -1.70
N GLU A 210 -17.01 15.48 -1.65
CA GLU A 210 -15.80 16.25 -1.86
C GLU A 210 -15.69 17.37 -0.82
N ILE A 211 -14.51 17.50 -0.23
CA ILE A 211 -14.16 18.60 0.68
C ILE A 211 -12.89 19.23 0.13
N SER A 212 -12.87 20.55 -0.04
CA SER A 212 -11.74 21.31 -0.59
C SER A 212 -11.41 22.54 0.26
N GLY A 213 -10.26 23.17 0.02
CA GLY A 213 -9.84 24.36 0.75
C GLY A 213 -9.23 24.08 2.14
N LEU A 214 -8.70 22.88 2.35
CA LEU A 214 -8.12 22.46 3.64
C LEU A 214 -6.65 22.86 3.80
N ALA A 215 -5.95 23.14 2.71
CA ALA A 215 -4.50 23.35 2.72
C ALA A 215 -4.13 24.77 3.20
N ASP A 216 -3.25 24.81 4.20
CA ASP A 216 -2.69 26.06 4.72
C ASP A 216 -1.49 26.53 3.86
N VAL A 217 -0.91 25.64 3.05
CA VAL A 217 0.27 25.91 2.21
C VAL A 217 0.03 25.42 0.79
N ASP A 218 0.38 26.25 -0.19
CA ASP A 218 0.36 25.89 -1.61
C ASP A 218 1.66 25.12 -1.96
N MET A 219 1.53 23.88 -2.42
CA MET A 219 2.62 23.06 -2.98
C MET A 219 2.29 22.53 -4.38
#